data_AF-A0A840EQK5-F1
#
_entry.id   AF-A0A840EQK5-F1
#
_cell.length_a   1.000
_cell.length_b   1.000
_cell.length_c   1.000
_cell.angle_alpha   90.00
_cell.angle_beta   90.00
_cell.angle_gamma   90.00
#
_symmetry.space_group_name_H-M   'P 1'
#
loop_
_entity.id
_entity.type
_entity.pdbx_description
1 polymer ?
#
loop_
_entity_poly.entity_id
_entity_poly.type
_entity_poly.pdbx_seq_one_letter_code
_entity_poly.pdbx_strand_id
1 'polypeptide(L)'
;MATAATSEPILTCAPRRAPTKQPGQDRLSTMSNSTPITRRSSYGPTSATVGKRGAHTRMRIVDVSLDLFDRHGYFNTSVDAIAKEADISRATLYQYFPGKDEIFLELLDVCGRAMYRVARRIGPLGPTRIGFDNLNWWLGEWSWVFDKYSTMFVQWATVANTEATVRSQVESFVDGYVHMLTRRLDEAELQGLDARSAAAILVAVVHRVNLFLATDRTFGRGVDEVVDGMSVVLQLMLFPQTPASVFDDVLGSKGDSSPIAVPTLPSIEGLSADERTADLSKRATRTVYALIEAGADQFRQKGYYRANVDDIVEAAGLARGTFYKYFKEKQDLLVAVSIEAVRESEQIVEQLRTVDTVDLDAEALRAWIRATVSFIDKYSGSINAWIERTADDDLVTRLGAHWLAVFDIAIVDTLVARDLKYPIDPVISAVVLRCLVSRLPETARELDPPLSESEIIDLLAETIERGFFNKTFLLASDDHTQ
;
A
#
# COMPACT_ATOMS: atom_id res chain seq x y z
N MET A 1 46.65 -24.02 16.54
CA MET A 1 47.21 -25.34 16.90
C MET A 1 46.33 -26.36 16.18
N ALA A 2 46.74 -27.10 15.14
CA ALA A 2 48.03 -27.64 14.68
C ALA A 2 48.13 -27.47 13.13
N THR A 3 49.22 -27.04 12.46
CA THR A 3 50.55 -27.66 12.17
C THR A 3 50.44 -29.08 11.59
N ALA A 4 51.05 -29.52 10.49
CA ALA A 4 52.16 -29.09 9.59
C ALA A 4 51.94 -29.78 8.20
N ALA A 5 52.59 -29.52 7.05
CA ALA A 5 54.02 -29.54 6.68
C ALA A 5 54.16 -29.09 5.19
N THR A 6 54.95 -28.08 4.81
CA THR A 6 56.34 -28.10 4.25
C THR A 6 56.67 -29.12 3.15
N SER A 7 57.13 -28.65 1.95
CA SER A 7 58.48 -28.88 1.34
C SER A 7 58.59 -28.41 -0.14
N GLU A 8 59.61 -27.62 -0.47
CA GLU A 8 60.04 -27.14 -1.83
C GLU A 8 60.88 -28.19 -2.62
N PRO A 9 61.28 -27.92 -3.89
CA PRO A 9 62.68 -27.46 -4.18
C PRO A 9 62.76 -26.39 -5.32
N ILE A 10 63.59 -25.32 -5.25
CA ILE A 10 65.05 -25.15 -5.46
C ILE A 10 65.56 -25.11 -6.94
N LEU A 11 66.13 -23.92 -7.32
CA LEU A 11 67.18 -23.57 -8.32
C LEU A 11 66.84 -23.62 -9.85
N THR A 12 67.20 -22.68 -10.75
CA THR A 12 68.51 -22.00 -10.93
C THR A 12 68.48 -20.84 -11.98
N CYS A 13 69.08 -19.70 -11.63
CA CYS A 13 69.94 -18.73 -12.39
C CYS A 13 69.88 -18.45 -13.92
N ALA A 14 69.57 -17.17 -14.23
CA ALA A 14 70.24 -16.11 -15.06
C ALA A 14 71.24 -16.43 -16.22
N PRO A 15 71.40 -15.55 -17.25
CA PRO A 15 72.29 -14.36 -17.11
C PRO A 15 71.99 -13.07 -17.94
N ARG A 16 72.37 -11.92 -17.33
CA ARG A 16 73.01 -10.65 -17.81
C ARG A 16 72.91 -10.18 -19.30
N ARG A 17 72.52 -8.90 -19.53
CA ARG A 17 73.39 -7.71 -19.79
C ARG A 17 72.58 -6.45 -20.21
N ALA A 18 73.18 -5.29 -19.92
CA ALA A 18 72.74 -3.88 -20.09
C ALA A 18 72.80 -3.39 -21.58
N PRO A 19 72.70 -2.08 -21.96
CA PRO A 19 72.53 -0.84 -21.18
C PRO A 19 71.66 0.32 -21.79
N THR A 20 71.27 1.27 -20.93
CA THR A 20 70.99 2.72 -21.11
C THR A 20 70.62 3.36 -22.47
N LYS A 21 69.54 4.18 -22.47
CA LYS A 21 69.49 5.55 -23.08
C LYS A 21 68.24 6.35 -22.60
N GLN A 22 68.46 7.53 -22.03
CA GLN A 22 67.55 8.71 -21.98
C GLN A 22 67.96 9.66 -23.14
N PRO A 23 67.32 10.84 -23.44
CA PRO A 23 66.06 11.48 -23.01
C PRO A 23 65.26 12.15 -24.17
N GLY A 24 64.19 12.90 -23.85
CA GLY A 24 63.59 13.96 -24.69
C GLY A 24 62.12 14.23 -24.33
N GLN A 25 61.80 14.86 -23.20
CA GLN A 25 61.53 16.30 -23.05
C GLN A 25 60.70 16.91 -24.21
N ASP A 26 59.41 17.20 -23.98
CA ASP A 26 59.01 18.60 -23.70
C ASP A 26 57.56 18.77 -23.18
N ARG A 27 57.45 19.61 -22.15
CA ARG A 27 56.35 20.55 -21.79
C ARG A 27 54.91 20.03 -21.59
N LEU A 28 54.50 19.94 -20.32
CA LEU A 28 53.79 21.02 -19.60
C LEU A 28 53.36 20.53 -18.21
N SER A 29 53.95 21.13 -17.18
CA SER A 29 53.58 20.97 -15.78
C SER A 29 52.37 21.85 -15.48
N THR A 30 51.31 21.31 -14.87
CA THR A 30 50.54 21.99 -13.81
C THR A 30 49.72 20.97 -13.01
N MET A 31 50.19 20.71 -11.79
CA MET A 31 49.46 20.35 -10.56
C MET A 31 48.21 19.46 -10.66
N SER A 32 48.38 18.17 -10.35
CA SER A 32 47.33 17.34 -9.77
C SER A 32 47.65 17.08 -8.30
N ASN A 33 47.19 17.97 -7.42
CA ASN A 33 47.07 17.67 -5.99
C ASN A 33 45.76 16.91 -5.79
N SER A 34 45.74 15.62 -6.10
CA SER A 34 44.69 14.72 -5.64
C SER A 34 45.05 14.21 -4.26
N THR A 35 44.81 15.03 -3.22
CA THR A 35 44.76 14.54 -1.84
C THR A 35 43.66 13.47 -1.81
N PRO A 36 43.94 12.22 -1.39
CA PRO A 36 42.88 11.23 -1.28
C PRO A 36 41.88 11.74 -0.24
N ILE A 37 40.61 11.92 -0.66
CA ILE A 37 39.52 12.26 0.27
C ILE A 37 39.47 11.11 1.27
N THR A 38 40.05 11.32 2.44
CA THR A 38 40.01 10.37 3.54
C THR A 38 38.58 10.40 4.04
N ARG A 39 37.75 9.46 3.57
CA ARG A 39 36.40 9.27 4.12
C ARG A 39 36.56 8.90 5.59
N ARG A 40 36.15 9.81 6.48
CA ARG A 40 35.93 9.48 7.88
C ARG A 40 34.82 8.41 7.94
N SER A 41 34.91 7.51 8.92
CA SER A 41 33.91 6.46 9.14
C SER A 41 32.49 7.03 9.13
N SER A 42 31.55 6.30 8.52
CA SER A 42 30.14 6.68 8.42
C SER A 42 29.58 7.20 9.75
N TYR A 43 28.90 8.34 9.70
CA TYR A 43 28.20 8.96 10.83
C TYR A 43 26.80 8.35 11.01
N GLY A 44 26.73 7.01 11.01
CA GLY A 44 25.51 6.26 11.25
C GLY A 44 25.01 6.42 12.69
N PRO A 45 23.78 5.98 12.99
CA PRO A 45 23.13 6.12 14.30
C PRO A 45 23.89 5.47 15.48
N THR A 46 24.86 4.60 15.20
CA THR A 46 25.76 3.95 16.17
C THR A 46 27.16 4.56 16.27
N SER A 47 27.45 5.66 15.57
CA SER A 47 28.77 6.29 15.61
C SER A 47 28.98 7.08 16.91
N ALA A 48 29.84 6.55 17.79
CA ALA A 48 30.21 7.16 19.08
C ALA A 48 30.93 8.53 18.98
N THR A 49 31.10 9.07 17.76
CA THR A 49 31.89 10.29 17.48
C THR A 49 31.07 11.56 17.26
N VAL A 50 29.73 11.48 17.28
CA VAL A 50 28.87 12.65 17.08
C VAL A 50 28.53 13.29 18.43
N GLY A 51 29.23 14.37 18.79
CA GLY A 51 28.83 15.20 19.93
C GLY A 51 27.42 15.78 19.77
N LYS A 52 26.80 16.26 20.86
CA LYS A 52 25.41 16.79 20.87
C LYS A 52 25.04 17.70 19.68
N ARG A 53 25.99 18.55 19.25
CA ARG A 53 25.82 19.47 18.13
C ARG A 53 25.66 18.78 16.77
N GLY A 54 26.40 17.70 16.54
CA GLY A 54 26.29 16.94 15.29
C GLY A 54 24.99 16.13 15.23
N ALA A 55 24.51 15.60 16.36
CA ALA A 55 23.22 14.90 16.43
C ALA A 55 22.07 15.86 16.12
N HIS A 56 22.12 17.08 16.67
CA HIS A 56 21.14 18.13 16.34
C HIS A 56 21.19 18.53 14.86
N THR A 57 22.38 18.61 14.26
CA THR A 57 22.51 18.95 12.83
C THR A 57 21.94 17.83 11.97
N ARG A 58 22.21 16.57 12.31
CA ARG A 58 21.70 15.39 11.60
C ARG A 58 20.18 15.32 11.68
N MET A 59 19.60 15.52 12.87
CA MET A 59 18.15 15.58 13.06
C MET A 59 17.52 16.71 12.22
N ARG A 60 18.12 17.91 12.22
CA ARG A 60 17.65 19.03 11.40
C ARG A 60 17.62 18.70 9.91
N ILE A 61 18.62 17.97 9.39
CA ILE A 61 18.62 17.51 7.99
C ILE A 61 17.43 16.58 7.73
N VAL A 62 17.17 15.63 8.64
CA VAL A 62 16.09 14.65 8.54
C VAL A 62 14.72 15.35 8.57
N ASP A 63 14.49 16.24 9.53
CA ASP A 63 13.22 16.98 9.69
C ASP A 63 12.94 17.88 8.46
N VAL A 64 13.95 18.61 7.98
CA VAL A 64 13.83 19.44 6.77
C VAL A 64 13.57 18.60 5.53
N SER A 65 14.18 17.42 5.44
CA SER A 65 13.95 16.53 4.31
C SER A 65 12.53 15.98 4.30
N LEU A 66 11.98 15.63 5.46
CA LEU A 66 10.58 15.20 5.59
C LEU A 66 9.62 16.29 5.09
N ASP A 67 9.79 17.53 5.56
CA ASP A 67 8.97 18.67 5.13
C ASP A 67 9.11 18.99 3.62
N LEU A 68 10.32 18.88 3.06
CA LEU A 68 10.53 19.06 1.62
C LEU A 68 9.90 17.93 0.80
N PHE A 69 10.01 16.69 1.27
CA PHE A 69 9.38 15.54 0.62
C PHE A 69 7.86 15.68 0.66
N ASP A 70 7.29 16.15 1.76
CA ASP A 70 5.84 16.38 1.85
C ASP A 70 5.36 17.44 0.86
N ARG A 71 6.07 18.57 0.77
CA ARG A 71 5.68 19.69 -0.11
C ARG A 71 5.91 19.43 -1.60
N HIS A 72 7.00 18.75 -1.96
CA HIS A 72 7.45 18.65 -3.37
C HIS A 72 7.47 17.21 -3.90
N GLY A 73 7.35 16.23 -3.01
CA GLY A 73 7.62 14.83 -3.29
C GLY A 73 9.11 14.49 -3.29
N TYR A 74 9.40 13.21 -3.06
CA TYR A 74 10.73 12.62 -2.98
C TYR A 74 11.53 12.82 -4.27
N PHE A 75 10.94 12.50 -5.43
CA PHE A 75 11.65 12.54 -6.70
C PHE A 75 12.03 13.97 -7.11
N ASN A 76 11.17 14.96 -6.84
CA ASN A 76 11.41 16.37 -7.17
C ASN A 76 12.27 17.10 -6.13
N THR A 77 12.56 16.49 -4.99
CA THR A 77 13.43 17.09 -3.97
C THR A 77 14.90 16.78 -4.26
N SER A 78 15.73 17.82 -4.29
CA SER A 78 17.18 17.72 -4.53
C SER A 78 17.99 17.86 -3.24
N VAL A 79 19.20 17.28 -3.21
CA VAL A 79 20.15 17.43 -2.09
C VAL A 79 20.53 18.90 -1.87
N ASP A 80 20.59 19.70 -2.93
CA ASP A 80 20.88 21.13 -2.84
C ASP A 80 19.74 21.91 -2.17
N ALA A 81 18.47 21.55 -2.46
CA ALA A 81 17.31 22.10 -1.78
C ALA A 81 17.32 21.77 -0.28
N ILE A 82 17.61 20.51 0.08
CA ILE A 82 17.73 20.07 1.48
C ILE A 82 18.83 20.83 2.20
N ALA A 83 20.03 20.94 1.62
CA ALA A 83 21.15 21.66 2.23
C ALA A 83 20.82 23.14 2.46
N LYS A 84 20.19 23.78 1.48
CA LYS A 84 19.75 25.18 1.56
C LYS A 84 18.72 25.38 2.67
N GLU A 85 17.67 24.57 2.71
CA GLU A 85 16.59 24.69 3.70
C GLU A 85 17.08 24.35 5.12
N ALA A 86 18.01 23.40 5.25
CA ALA A 86 18.64 23.05 6.53
C ALA A 86 19.73 24.06 6.97
N ASP A 87 19.95 25.15 6.22
CA ASP A 87 20.98 26.16 6.47
C ASP A 87 22.36 25.53 6.71
N ILE A 88 22.80 24.70 5.76
CA ILE A 88 24.12 24.07 5.73
C ILE A 88 24.70 24.06 4.31
N SER A 89 26.02 23.89 4.20
CA SER A 89 26.63 23.66 2.90
C SER A 89 26.33 22.26 2.37
N ARG A 90 26.32 22.08 1.05
CA ARG A 90 26.24 20.75 0.42
C ARG A 90 27.34 19.81 0.91
N ALA A 91 28.56 20.33 1.11
CA ALA A 91 29.67 19.57 1.66
C ALA A 91 29.40 19.10 3.10
N THR A 92 28.73 19.91 3.91
CA THR A 92 28.30 19.54 5.25
C THR A 92 27.23 18.46 5.22
N LEU A 93 26.24 18.55 4.33
CA LEU A 93 25.22 17.49 4.19
C LEU A 93 25.88 16.14 3.87
N TYR A 94 26.81 16.12 2.90
CA TYR A 94 27.55 14.91 2.53
C TYR A 94 28.44 14.34 3.64
N GLN A 95 28.74 15.12 4.69
CA GLN A 95 29.40 14.58 5.88
C GLN A 95 28.45 13.71 6.70
N TYR A 96 27.14 13.98 6.69
CA TYR A 96 26.15 13.20 7.44
C TYR A 96 25.50 12.11 6.60
N PHE A 97 25.17 12.40 5.34
CA PHE A 97 24.41 11.53 4.46
C PHE A 97 25.04 11.42 3.08
N PRO A 98 25.25 10.21 2.52
CA PRO A 98 25.74 10.02 1.16
C PRO A 98 24.85 10.64 0.08
N GLY A 99 23.54 10.77 0.35
CA GLY A 99 22.54 11.28 -0.57
C GLY A 99 21.16 11.30 0.08
N LYS A 100 20.13 11.68 -0.69
CA LYS A 100 18.75 11.74 -0.20
C LYS A 100 18.16 10.36 0.09
N ASP A 101 18.63 9.31 -0.58
CA ASP A 101 18.16 7.93 -0.35
C ASP A 101 18.52 7.44 1.06
N GLU A 102 19.70 7.79 1.57
CA GLU A 102 20.08 7.46 2.96
C GLU A 102 19.25 8.26 3.98
N ILE A 103 18.89 9.51 3.65
CA ILE A 103 18.00 10.31 4.51
C ILE A 103 16.60 9.66 4.54
N PHE A 104 16.12 9.17 3.39
CA PHE A 104 14.85 8.46 3.29
C PHE A 104 14.86 7.15 4.10
N LEU A 105 15.91 6.35 4.01
CA LEU A 105 16.09 5.15 4.84
C LEU A 105 16.05 5.47 6.33
N GLU A 106 16.68 6.56 6.76
CA GLU A 106 16.57 6.98 8.15
C GLU A 106 15.16 7.43 8.53
N LEU A 107 14.47 8.16 7.66
CA LEU A 107 13.08 8.55 7.89
C LEU A 107 12.17 7.31 8.05
N LEU A 108 12.38 6.27 7.24
CA LEU A 108 11.67 4.98 7.39
C LEU A 108 11.92 4.35 8.76
N ASP A 109 13.16 4.33 9.20
CA ASP A 109 13.55 3.79 10.51
C ASP A 109 12.99 4.62 11.68
N VAL A 110 12.97 5.96 11.56
CA VAL A 110 12.32 6.87 12.52
C VAL A 110 10.80 6.63 12.56
N CYS A 111 10.16 6.52 11.40
CA CYS A 111 8.74 6.24 11.25
C CYS A 111 8.38 4.88 11.87
N GLY A 112 9.11 3.81 11.50
CA GLY A 112 8.91 2.48 12.04
C GLY A 112 9.06 2.43 13.56
N ARG A 113 10.06 3.11 14.13
CA ARG A 113 10.17 3.27 15.59
C ARG A 113 8.99 4.02 16.21
N ALA A 114 8.43 5.01 15.54
CA ALA A 114 7.23 5.71 16.02
C ALA A 114 6.04 4.77 16.08
N MET A 115 5.82 3.99 15.02
CA MET A 115 4.77 2.97 14.97
C MET A 115 4.93 1.91 16.05
N TYR A 116 6.14 1.37 16.23
CA TYR A 116 6.40 0.40 17.31
C TYR A 116 6.10 0.97 18.70
N ARG A 117 6.35 2.27 18.94
CA ARG A 117 6.01 2.89 20.22
C ARG A 117 4.49 2.92 20.45
N VAL A 118 3.71 3.15 19.41
CA VAL A 118 2.25 3.13 19.46
C VAL A 118 1.76 1.73 19.82
N ALA A 119 2.15 0.71 19.05
CA ALA A 119 1.64 -0.64 19.29
C ALA A 119 2.18 -1.29 20.58
N ARG A 120 3.33 -0.87 21.12
CA ARG A 120 3.78 -1.31 22.46
C ARG A 120 2.92 -0.79 23.61
N ARG A 121 2.19 0.29 23.38
CA ARG A 121 1.37 0.97 24.40
C ARG A 121 -0.10 0.59 24.32
N ILE A 122 -0.50 -0.20 23.31
CA ILE A 122 -1.87 -0.70 23.23
C ILE A 122 -2.21 -1.46 24.51
N GLY A 123 -3.31 -1.05 25.14
CA GLY A 123 -3.86 -1.72 26.33
C GLY A 123 -4.47 -3.08 25.98
N PRO A 124 -5.07 -3.75 26.98
CA PRO A 124 -5.80 -4.99 26.74
C PRO A 124 -6.98 -4.76 25.78
N LEU A 125 -7.15 -5.67 24.83
CA LEU A 125 -8.28 -5.70 23.91
C LEU A 125 -9.34 -6.69 24.42
N GLY A 126 -10.59 -6.52 23.99
CA GLY A 126 -11.69 -7.41 24.38
C GLY A 126 -13.07 -6.83 24.06
N PRO A 127 -14.14 -7.61 24.28
CA PRO A 127 -15.54 -7.21 24.03
C PRO A 127 -16.08 -6.26 25.12
N THR A 128 -15.32 -5.24 25.49
CA THR A 128 -15.64 -4.33 26.61
C THR A 128 -15.40 -2.88 26.22
N ARG A 129 -15.96 -1.94 26.99
CA ARG A 129 -15.67 -0.50 26.88
C ARG A 129 -14.17 -0.22 26.88
N ILE A 130 -13.43 -0.78 27.83
CA ILE A 130 -11.97 -0.58 27.94
C ILE A 130 -11.24 -1.13 26.71
N GLY A 131 -11.65 -2.31 26.23
CA GLY A 131 -11.07 -2.91 25.02
C GLY A 131 -11.29 -2.04 23.78
N PHE A 132 -12.51 -1.52 23.63
CA PHE A 132 -12.87 -0.59 22.56
C PHE A 132 -12.08 0.72 22.65
N ASP A 133 -12.00 1.35 23.82
CA ASP A 133 -11.27 2.61 24.02
C ASP A 133 -9.78 2.44 23.71
N ASN A 134 -9.19 1.28 24.06
CA ASN A 134 -7.80 0.96 23.71
C ASN A 134 -7.60 0.76 22.21
N LEU A 135 -8.56 0.14 21.52
CA LEU A 135 -8.54 -0.01 20.06
C LEU A 135 -8.65 1.36 19.38
N ASN A 136 -9.64 2.16 19.76
CA ASN A 136 -9.86 3.51 19.23
C ASN A 136 -8.64 4.41 19.46
N TRP A 137 -8.06 4.41 20.67
CA TRP A 137 -6.82 5.12 20.97
C TRP A 137 -5.68 4.68 20.06
N TRP A 138 -5.49 3.36 19.89
CA TRP A 138 -4.45 2.83 19.01
C TRP A 138 -4.63 3.32 17.57
N LEU A 139 -5.86 3.30 17.05
CA LEU A 139 -6.20 3.79 15.71
C LEU A 139 -5.93 5.29 15.55
N GLY A 140 -6.27 6.10 16.56
CA GLY A 140 -5.98 7.54 16.58
C GLY A 140 -4.48 7.84 16.55
N GLU A 141 -3.69 7.19 17.41
CA GLU A 141 -2.22 7.36 17.43
C GLU A 141 -1.57 6.87 16.14
N TRP A 142 -2.08 5.77 15.57
CA TRP A 142 -1.62 5.24 14.30
C TRP A 142 -1.85 6.24 13.17
N SER A 143 -3.04 6.87 13.15
CA SER A 143 -3.40 7.89 12.16
C SER A 143 -2.55 9.16 12.33
N TRP A 144 -2.25 9.56 13.57
CA TRP A 144 -1.34 10.68 13.84
C TRP A 144 0.09 10.41 13.34
N VAL A 145 0.63 9.21 13.57
CA VAL A 145 1.95 8.86 13.03
C VAL A 145 1.90 8.80 11.50
N PHE A 146 0.83 8.25 10.93
CA PHE A 146 0.66 8.20 9.48
C PHE A 146 0.67 9.59 8.87
N ASP A 147 -0.13 10.52 9.38
CA ASP A 147 -0.23 11.91 8.90
C ASP A 147 1.15 12.59 8.88
N LYS A 148 1.89 12.50 10.00
CA LYS A 148 3.24 13.06 10.12
C LYS A 148 4.23 12.52 9.10
N TYR A 149 4.12 11.25 8.71
CA TYR A 149 5.03 10.59 7.79
C TYR A 149 4.34 10.18 6.47
N SER A 150 3.25 10.85 6.10
CA SER A 150 2.35 10.42 5.03
C SER A 150 3.10 10.23 3.70
N THR A 151 4.02 11.14 3.38
CA THR A 151 4.87 11.05 2.20
C THR A 151 5.68 9.76 2.13
N MET A 152 6.18 9.28 3.27
CA MET A 152 6.95 8.04 3.35
C MET A 152 6.09 6.86 2.90
N PHE A 153 4.80 6.84 3.25
CA PHE A 153 3.86 5.79 2.88
C PHE A 153 3.31 5.95 1.46
N VAL A 154 3.04 7.18 1.02
CA VAL A 154 2.51 7.45 -0.33
C VAL A 154 3.53 7.13 -1.40
N GLN A 155 4.81 7.48 -1.18
CA GLN A 155 5.86 7.31 -2.18
C GLN A 155 6.64 6.00 -2.01
N TRP A 156 6.39 5.28 -0.91
CA TRP A 156 6.91 3.96 -0.63
C TRP A 156 6.77 3.00 -1.81
N ALA A 157 5.56 2.89 -2.38
CA ALA A 157 5.28 1.94 -3.45
C ALA A 157 6.20 2.16 -4.67
N THR A 158 6.54 3.41 -4.97
CA THR A 158 7.44 3.75 -6.07
C THR A 158 8.92 3.49 -5.72
N VAL A 159 9.34 3.81 -4.48
CA VAL A 159 10.73 3.66 -4.04
C VAL A 159 11.09 2.19 -3.78
N ALA A 160 10.26 1.44 -3.04
CA ALA A 160 10.47 0.03 -2.72
C ALA A 160 10.44 -0.87 -3.96
N ASN A 161 9.73 -0.47 -5.01
CA ASN A 161 9.77 -1.16 -6.30
C ASN A 161 11.11 -1.00 -7.02
N THR A 162 11.90 0.00 -6.65
CA THR A 162 13.20 0.32 -7.26
C THR A 162 14.38 -0.26 -6.46
N GLU A 163 14.26 -0.34 -5.12
CA GLU A 163 15.37 -0.72 -4.25
C GLU A 163 15.08 -1.96 -3.38
N ALA A 164 15.86 -3.03 -3.57
CA ALA A 164 15.67 -4.31 -2.85
C ALA A 164 15.93 -4.21 -1.34
N THR A 165 16.90 -3.39 -0.92
CA THR A 165 17.24 -3.21 0.50
C THR A 165 16.12 -2.52 1.27
N VAL A 166 15.53 -1.49 0.67
CA VAL A 166 14.39 -0.75 1.20
C VAL A 166 13.23 -1.72 1.45
N ARG A 167 12.86 -2.52 0.44
CA ARG A 167 11.78 -3.51 0.53
C ARG A 167 11.95 -4.47 1.71
N SER A 168 13.12 -5.11 1.84
CA SER A 168 13.39 -6.06 2.92
C SER A 168 13.29 -5.45 4.32
N GLN A 169 13.69 -4.18 4.49
CA GLN A 169 13.56 -3.50 5.78
C GLN A 169 12.10 -3.30 6.18
N VAL A 170 11.23 -2.97 5.23
CA VAL A 170 9.80 -2.79 5.54
C VAL A 170 9.08 -4.11 5.72
N GLU A 171 9.39 -5.13 4.93
CA GLU A 171 8.88 -6.49 5.19
C GLU A 171 9.20 -6.91 6.62
N SER A 172 10.45 -6.77 7.05
CA SER A 172 10.87 -7.06 8.43
C SER A 172 10.17 -6.18 9.47
N PHE A 173 9.90 -4.90 9.15
CA PHE A 173 9.14 -4.02 10.03
C PHE A 173 7.69 -4.48 10.19
N VAL A 174 7.00 -4.76 9.08
CA VAL A 174 5.60 -5.20 9.06
C VAL A 174 5.47 -6.52 9.81
N ASP A 175 6.35 -7.49 9.55
CA ASP A 175 6.35 -8.78 10.23
C ASP A 175 6.50 -8.63 11.75
N GLY A 176 7.46 -7.81 12.20
CA GLY A 176 7.66 -7.57 13.62
C GLY A 176 6.49 -6.81 14.27
N TYR A 177 5.84 -5.92 13.53
CA TYR A 177 4.66 -5.19 14.00
C TYR A 177 3.44 -6.11 14.12
N VAL A 178 3.18 -6.93 13.09
CA VAL A 178 2.13 -7.95 13.10
C VAL A 178 2.35 -8.92 14.26
N HIS A 179 3.57 -9.41 14.47
CA HIS A 179 3.88 -10.32 15.58
C HIS A 179 3.56 -9.71 16.95
N MET A 180 3.82 -8.41 17.14
CA MET A 180 3.51 -7.73 18.40
C MET A 180 2.00 -7.61 18.63
N LEU A 181 1.23 -7.33 17.58
CA LEU A 181 -0.24 -7.31 17.66
C LEU A 181 -0.82 -8.72 17.83
N THR A 182 -0.26 -9.73 17.18
CA THR A 182 -0.65 -11.14 17.36
C THR A 182 -0.60 -11.53 18.83
N ARG A 183 0.51 -11.22 19.52
CA ARG A 183 0.65 -11.50 20.95
C ARG A 183 -0.41 -10.80 21.80
N ARG A 184 -0.79 -9.57 21.45
CA ARG A 184 -1.85 -8.84 22.16
C ARG A 184 -3.23 -9.45 21.92
N LEU A 185 -3.48 -9.95 20.71
CA LEU A 185 -4.74 -10.60 20.34
C LEU A 185 -4.84 -12.02 20.91
N ASP A 186 -3.73 -12.74 21.05
CA ASP A 186 -3.68 -14.03 21.76
C ASP A 186 -4.16 -13.87 23.21
N GLU A 187 -3.72 -12.80 23.90
CA GLU A 187 -4.17 -12.47 25.26
C GLU A 187 -5.66 -12.09 25.33
N ALA A 188 -6.27 -11.71 24.21
CA ALA A 188 -7.68 -11.33 24.13
C ALA A 188 -8.63 -12.50 23.81
N GLU A 189 -8.09 -13.71 23.60
CA GLU A 189 -8.85 -14.96 23.39
C GLU A 189 -9.93 -14.85 22.31
N LEU A 190 -9.53 -14.43 21.11
CA LEU A 190 -10.42 -14.29 19.95
C LEU A 190 -11.20 -15.59 19.67
N GLN A 191 -12.49 -15.45 19.33
CA GLN A 191 -13.35 -16.57 18.99
C GLN A 191 -13.42 -16.73 17.47
N GLY A 192 -13.12 -17.92 16.93
CA GLY A 192 -13.28 -18.23 15.50
C GLY A 192 -12.41 -17.43 14.51
N LEU A 193 -11.42 -16.66 15.00
CA LEU A 193 -10.48 -15.93 14.17
C LEU A 193 -9.08 -16.11 14.75
N ASP A 194 -8.14 -16.57 13.93
CA ASP A 194 -6.74 -16.71 14.31
C ASP A 194 -6.11 -15.33 14.61
N ALA A 195 -5.37 -15.22 15.72
CA ALA A 195 -4.81 -13.96 16.19
C ALA A 195 -3.78 -13.35 15.21
N ARG A 196 -3.05 -14.18 14.48
CA ARG A 196 -2.09 -13.70 13.48
C ARG A 196 -2.79 -13.15 12.26
N SER A 197 -3.79 -13.87 11.75
CA SER A 197 -4.62 -13.44 10.64
C SER A 197 -5.33 -12.12 10.99
N ALA A 198 -5.92 -12.03 12.19
CA ALA A 198 -6.52 -10.82 12.72
C ALA A 198 -5.53 -9.64 12.78
N ALA A 199 -4.32 -9.86 13.32
CA ALA A 199 -3.28 -8.84 13.37
C ALA A 199 -2.88 -8.34 11.97
N ALA A 200 -2.68 -9.24 11.02
CA ALA A 200 -2.33 -8.89 9.64
C ALA A 200 -3.44 -8.07 8.97
N ILE A 201 -4.71 -8.44 9.16
CA ILE A 201 -5.86 -7.70 8.66
C ILE A 201 -5.94 -6.30 9.28
N LEU A 202 -5.80 -6.19 10.60
CA LEU A 202 -5.82 -4.89 11.27
C LEU A 202 -4.73 -3.96 10.71
N VAL A 203 -3.48 -4.44 10.60
CA VAL A 203 -2.39 -3.64 10.06
C VAL A 203 -2.69 -3.20 8.62
N ALA A 204 -3.16 -4.12 7.78
CA ALA A 204 -3.47 -3.84 6.38
C ALA A 204 -4.61 -2.83 6.24
N VAL A 205 -5.70 -3.00 6.98
CA VAL A 205 -6.87 -2.12 6.95
C VAL A 205 -6.53 -0.74 7.43
N VAL A 206 -5.93 -0.64 8.62
CA VAL A 206 -5.61 0.65 9.24
C VAL A 206 -4.63 1.43 8.36
N HIS A 207 -3.68 0.74 7.73
CA HIS A 207 -2.79 1.33 6.74
C HIS A 207 -3.48 1.86 5.50
N ARG A 208 -4.32 1.04 4.88
CA ARG A 208 -4.97 1.43 3.64
C ARG A 208 -5.99 2.55 3.86
N VAL A 209 -6.74 2.53 4.97
CA VAL A 209 -7.70 3.57 5.33
C VAL A 209 -6.99 4.91 5.56
N ASN A 210 -5.85 4.92 6.26
CA ASN A 210 -5.06 6.14 6.43
C ASN A 210 -4.41 6.63 5.12
N LEU A 211 -4.00 5.71 4.23
CA LEU A 211 -3.58 6.08 2.89
C LEU A 211 -4.74 6.76 2.13
N PHE A 212 -5.96 6.25 2.26
CA PHE A 212 -7.15 6.86 1.66
C PHE A 212 -7.43 8.24 2.26
N LEU A 213 -7.29 8.42 3.57
CA LEU A 213 -7.43 9.71 4.23
C LEU A 213 -6.40 10.72 3.70
N ALA A 214 -5.12 10.34 3.66
CA ALA A 214 -4.03 11.18 3.14
C ALA A 214 -4.13 11.49 1.63
N THR A 215 -4.99 10.77 0.91
CA THR A 215 -5.18 10.94 -0.54
C THR A 215 -6.59 11.39 -0.91
N ASP A 216 -7.36 11.88 0.06
CA ASP A 216 -8.73 12.42 -0.10
C ASP A 216 -9.72 11.42 -0.71
N ARG A 217 -9.70 10.19 -0.18
CA ARG A 217 -10.57 9.06 -0.59
C ARG A 217 -11.50 8.57 0.51
N THR A 218 -11.71 9.41 1.52
CA THR A 218 -12.68 9.24 2.60
C THR A 218 -13.89 10.17 2.43
N PHE A 219 -14.06 10.75 1.23
CA PHE A 219 -15.21 11.59 0.85
C PHE A 219 -15.42 12.80 1.77
N GLY A 220 -14.32 13.45 2.18
CA GLY A 220 -14.36 14.60 3.06
C GLY A 220 -14.47 14.27 4.56
N ARG A 221 -14.53 12.99 4.94
CA ARG A 221 -14.50 12.56 6.35
C ARG A 221 -13.13 12.86 6.96
N GLY A 222 -13.14 13.55 8.10
CA GLY A 222 -11.95 13.89 8.86
C GLY A 222 -11.34 12.69 9.59
N VAL A 223 -10.14 12.88 10.15
CA VAL A 223 -9.40 11.84 10.89
C VAL A 223 -10.27 11.24 12.00
N ASP A 224 -10.93 12.08 12.80
CA ASP A 224 -11.72 11.62 13.96
C ASP A 224 -12.91 10.75 13.52
N GLU A 225 -13.65 11.17 12.49
CA GLU A 225 -14.78 10.41 11.94
C GLU A 225 -14.33 9.04 11.37
N VAL A 226 -13.19 9.02 10.68
CA VAL A 226 -12.61 7.79 10.13
C VAL A 226 -12.16 6.84 11.24
N VAL A 227 -11.48 7.36 12.27
CA VAL A 227 -11.02 6.58 13.42
C VAL A 227 -12.22 5.98 14.17
N ASP A 228 -13.25 6.77 14.44
CA ASP A 228 -14.45 6.33 15.15
C ASP A 228 -15.23 5.28 14.36
N GLY A 229 -15.52 5.55 13.08
CA GLY A 229 -16.24 4.62 12.22
C GLY A 229 -15.49 3.29 12.04
N MET A 230 -14.17 3.35 11.82
CA MET A 230 -13.34 2.15 11.71
C MET A 230 -13.23 1.39 13.04
N SER A 231 -13.21 2.10 14.18
CA SER A 231 -13.15 1.47 15.51
C SER A 231 -14.34 0.54 15.74
N VAL A 232 -15.55 0.96 15.38
CA VAL A 232 -16.75 0.13 15.53
C VAL A 232 -16.66 -1.13 14.68
N VAL A 233 -16.34 -0.99 13.39
CA VAL A 233 -16.25 -2.13 12.46
C VAL A 233 -15.15 -3.11 12.88
N LEU A 234 -13.95 -2.62 13.22
CA LEU A 234 -12.84 -3.47 13.65
C LEU A 234 -13.10 -4.11 15.02
N GLN A 235 -13.78 -3.41 15.95
CA GLN A 235 -14.21 -4.00 17.22
C GLN A 235 -15.15 -5.17 16.98
N LEU A 236 -16.16 -5.03 16.11
CA LEU A 236 -17.12 -6.08 15.81
C LEU A 236 -16.47 -7.23 15.02
N MET A 237 -15.50 -6.95 14.15
CA MET A 237 -14.72 -7.97 13.44
C MET A 237 -13.94 -8.86 14.41
N LEU A 238 -13.27 -8.27 15.40
CA LEU A 238 -12.48 -9.00 16.40
C LEU A 238 -13.37 -9.64 17.47
N PHE A 239 -14.38 -8.92 17.92
CA PHE A 239 -15.22 -9.22 19.07
C PHE A 239 -16.71 -9.05 18.72
N PRO A 240 -17.29 -9.94 17.89
CA PRO A 240 -18.68 -9.82 17.43
C PRO A 240 -19.73 -9.81 18.56
N GLN A 241 -19.36 -10.35 19.72
CA GLN A 241 -20.14 -10.37 20.97
C GLN A 241 -20.13 -9.05 21.76
N THR A 242 -19.45 -8.01 21.28
CA THR A 242 -19.36 -6.72 21.97
C THR A 242 -20.76 -6.14 22.19
N PRO A 243 -21.16 -5.80 23.44
CA PRO A 243 -22.47 -5.22 23.72
C PRO A 243 -22.67 -3.88 23.00
N ALA A 244 -23.89 -3.62 22.49
CA ALA A 244 -24.19 -2.37 21.78
C ALA A 244 -23.94 -1.11 22.62
N SER A 245 -24.09 -1.20 23.95
CA SER A 245 -23.82 -0.11 24.89
C SER A 245 -22.35 0.32 24.95
N VAL A 246 -21.44 -0.46 24.37
CA VAL A 246 -20.03 -0.07 24.15
C VAL A 246 -19.91 1.01 23.07
N PHE A 247 -20.95 1.32 22.30
CA PHE A 247 -20.86 2.32 21.22
C PHE A 247 -21.63 3.61 21.52
N ASP A 248 -22.33 3.70 22.67
CA ASP A 248 -23.23 4.82 23.01
C ASP A 248 -22.58 6.22 22.95
N ASP A 249 -21.28 6.34 23.30
CA ASP A 249 -20.58 7.63 23.33
C ASP A 249 -20.04 8.06 21.95
N VAL A 250 -19.67 7.10 21.11
CA VAL A 250 -19.21 7.31 19.72
C VAL A 250 -20.37 7.75 18.84
N LEU A 251 -21.57 7.30 19.20
CA LEU A 251 -22.85 7.60 18.60
C LEU A 251 -23.36 9.04 18.79
N GLY A 252 -22.78 9.80 19.73
CA GLY A 252 -23.21 11.16 20.05
C GLY A 252 -22.93 12.17 18.93
N SER A 253 -21.89 11.93 18.14
CA SER A 253 -21.73 12.51 16.81
C SER A 253 -22.38 11.56 15.83
N LYS A 254 -23.57 11.90 15.31
CA LYS A 254 -23.96 11.36 14.02
C LYS A 254 -22.83 11.77 13.06
N GLY A 255 -21.93 10.84 12.77
CA GLY A 255 -20.92 11.00 11.72
C GLY A 255 -21.63 11.57 10.52
N ASP A 256 -21.01 12.53 9.85
CA ASP A 256 -21.70 13.26 8.81
C ASP A 256 -22.31 12.23 7.82
N SER A 257 -23.64 12.23 7.72
CA SER A 257 -24.35 11.29 6.86
C SER A 257 -24.48 11.85 5.45
N SER A 258 -23.72 12.90 5.14
CA SER A 258 -23.72 13.50 3.81
C SER A 258 -23.41 12.40 2.78
N PRO A 259 -24.20 12.37 1.70
CA PRO A 259 -24.00 11.39 0.65
C PRO A 259 -22.61 11.56 0.05
N ILE A 260 -22.03 10.45 -0.40
CA ILE A 260 -20.81 10.45 -1.19
C ILE A 260 -21.06 11.31 -2.43
N ALA A 261 -20.32 12.42 -2.56
CA ALA A 261 -20.36 13.23 -3.76
C ALA A 261 -19.74 12.44 -4.91
N VAL A 262 -20.52 12.18 -5.96
CA VAL A 262 -20.03 11.51 -7.18
C VAL A 262 -19.33 12.55 -8.05
N PRO A 263 -18.00 12.46 -8.27
CA PRO A 263 -17.31 13.32 -9.23
C PRO A 263 -17.97 13.21 -10.60
N THR A 264 -18.01 14.27 -11.41
CA THR A 264 -18.59 14.16 -12.76
C THR A 264 -17.76 13.19 -13.61
N LEU A 265 -18.44 12.26 -14.28
CA LEU A 265 -17.79 11.37 -15.24
C LEU A 265 -17.13 12.22 -16.34
N PRO A 266 -15.80 12.15 -16.54
CA PRO A 266 -15.16 12.85 -17.64
C PRO A 266 -15.59 12.25 -18.99
N SER A 267 -15.48 13.03 -20.08
CA SER A 267 -15.83 12.52 -21.41
C SER A 267 -14.93 11.34 -21.78
N ILE A 268 -15.58 10.24 -22.17
CA ILE A 268 -14.96 9.01 -22.68
C ILE A 268 -15.26 8.78 -24.17
N GLU A 269 -15.79 9.79 -24.86
CA GLU A 269 -16.25 9.68 -26.25
C GLU A 269 -15.13 9.18 -27.18
N GLY A 270 -15.42 8.10 -27.89
CA GLY A 270 -14.50 7.43 -28.81
C GLY A 270 -13.37 6.63 -28.14
N LEU A 271 -13.34 6.56 -26.80
CA LEU A 271 -12.29 5.86 -26.06
C LEU A 271 -12.71 4.44 -25.67
N SER A 272 -14.01 4.15 -25.59
CA SER A 272 -14.54 2.84 -25.22
C SER A 272 -14.33 1.77 -26.29
N ALA A 273 -14.34 0.49 -25.88
CA ALA A 273 -14.27 -0.64 -26.80
C ALA A 273 -15.48 -0.65 -27.76
N ASP A 274 -16.67 -0.32 -27.28
CA ASP A 274 -17.89 -0.36 -28.08
C ASP A 274 -17.85 0.68 -29.20
N GLU A 275 -17.47 1.93 -28.91
CA GLU A 275 -17.37 2.98 -29.93
C GLU A 275 -16.28 2.66 -30.95
N ARG A 276 -15.13 2.11 -30.52
CA ARG A 276 -14.06 1.67 -31.43
C ARG A 276 -14.50 0.54 -32.35
N THR A 277 -15.46 -0.28 -31.91
CA THR A 277 -15.86 -1.50 -32.61
C THR A 277 -17.19 -1.41 -33.33
N ALA A 278 -17.95 -0.32 -33.16
CA ALA A 278 -19.29 -0.12 -33.71
C ALA A 278 -19.38 -0.42 -35.23
N ASP A 279 -18.43 0.09 -36.00
CA ASP A 279 -18.37 -0.09 -37.46
C ASP A 279 -17.33 -1.14 -37.92
N LEU A 280 -16.80 -1.93 -36.99
CA LEU A 280 -15.77 -2.92 -37.28
C LEU A 280 -16.36 -4.29 -37.59
N SER A 281 -15.67 -5.04 -38.46
CA SER A 281 -15.98 -6.46 -38.66
C SER A 281 -15.81 -7.25 -37.35
N LYS A 282 -16.57 -8.34 -37.17
CA LYS A 282 -16.44 -9.24 -35.99
C LYS A 282 -14.99 -9.65 -35.68
N ARG A 283 -14.17 -9.87 -36.72
CA ARG A 283 -12.74 -10.20 -36.56
C ARG A 283 -11.98 -9.04 -35.91
N ALA A 284 -12.22 -7.82 -36.38
CA ALA A 284 -11.58 -6.63 -35.86
C ALA A 284 -12.06 -6.29 -34.44
N THR A 285 -13.36 -6.46 -34.15
CA THR A 285 -13.90 -6.38 -32.78
C THR A 285 -13.16 -7.34 -31.84
N ARG A 286 -13.03 -8.63 -32.21
CA ARG A 286 -12.27 -9.60 -31.41
C ARG A 286 -10.81 -9.19 -31.21
N THR A 287 -10.18 -8.57 -32.21
CA THR A 287 -8.81 -8.04 -32.07
C THR A 287 -8.73 -6.89 -31.06
N VAL A 288 -9.71 -5.99 -31.03
CA VAL A 288 -9.76 -4.90 -30.04
C VAL A 288 -9.87 -5.48 -28.62
N TYR A 289 -10.80 -6.39 -28.37
CA TYR A 289 -10.94 -7.02 -27.06
C TYR A 289 -9.72 -7.85 -26.65
N ALA A 290 -9.06 -8.56 -27.58
CA ALA A 290 -7.82 -9.28 -27.29
C ALA A 290 -6.68 -8.35 -26.85
N LEU A 291 -6.61 -7.13 -27.40
CA LEU A 291 -5.64 -6.12 -26.96
C LEU A 291 -6.00 -5.55 -25.57
N ILE A 292 -7.29 -5.39 -25.26
CA ILE A 292 -7.77 -4.95 -23.94
C ILE A 292 -7.44 -5.99 -22.88
N GLU A 293 -7.75 -7.26 -23.14
CA GLU A 293 -7.46 -8.39 -22.25
C GLU A 293 -5.95 -8.53 -22.01
N ALA A 294 -5.14 -8.55 -23.08
CA ALA A 294 -3.68 -8.58 -22.97
C ALA A 294 -3.13 -7.35 -22.24
N GLY A 295 -3.75 -6.18 -22.44
CA GLY A 295 -3.45 -4.94 -21.73
C GLY A 295 -3.65 -5.08 -20.22
N ALA A 296 -4.83 -5.53 -19.80
CA ALA A 296 -5.16 -5.76 -18.40
C ALA A 296 -4.16 -6.73 -17.75
N ASP A 297 -3.83 -7.83 -18.44
CA ASP A 297 -2.85 -8.80 -17.96
C ASP A 297 -1.44 -8.22 -17.82
N GLN A 298 -0.95 -7.46 -18.80
CA GLN A 298 0.36 -6.83 -18.71
C GLN A 298 0.41 -5.77 -17.59
N PHE A 299 -0.66 -5.00 -17.40
CA PHE A 299 -0.74 -4.04 -16.30
C PHE A 299 -0.77 -4.72 -14.94
N ARG A 300 -1.52 -5.83 -14.80
CA ARG A 300 -1.54 -6.64 -13.58
C ARG A 300 -0.16 -7.21 -13.23
N GLN A 301 0.55 -7.76 -14.21
CA GLN A 301 1.83 -8.45 -13.97
C GLN A 301 3.01 -7.49 -13.74
N LYS A 302 3.06 -6.39 -14.48
CA LYS A 302 4.24 -5.50 -14.50
C LYS A 302 3.98 -4.12 -13.89
N GLY A 303 2.71 -3.75 -13.69
CA GLY A 303 2.29 -2.38 -13.45
C GLY A 303 2.26 -1.55 -14.75
N TYR A 304 1.45 -0.49 -14.76
CA TYR A 304 1.25 0.35 -15.94
C TYR A 304 2.56 0.94 -16.52
N TYR A 305 3.47 1.44 -15.69
CA TYR A 305 4.72 2.09 -16.17
C TYR A 305 5.67 1.14 -16.87
N ARG A 306 5.85 -0.06 -16.32
CA ARG A 306 6.82 -1.04 -16.82
C ARG A 306 6.28 -1.82 -18.02
N ALA A 307 4.97 -2.01 -18.10
CA ALA A 307 4.34 -2.59 -19.28
C ALA A 307 4.57 -1.71 -20.52
N ASN A 308 4.90 -2.32 -21.65
CA ASN A 308 5.09 -1.63 -22.92
C ASN A 308 4.19 -2.22 -24.02
N VAL A 309 4.08 -1.51 -25.15
CA VAL A 309 3.23 -1.93 -26.27
C VAL A 309 3.68 -3.25 -26.88
N ASP A 310 4.98 -3.55 -26.88
CA ASP A 310 5.51 -4.82 -27.40
C ASP A 310 5.05 -6.00 -26.55
N ASP A 311 5.11 -5.86 -25.23
CA ASP A 311 4.61 -6.87 -24.28
C ASP A 311 3.12 -7.19 -24.53
N ILE A 312 2.32 -6.15 -24.79
CA ILE A 312 0.87 -6.28 -24.97
C ILE A 312 0.56 -7.01 -26.28
N VAL A 313 1.20 -6.64 -27.39
CA VAL A 313 0.93 -7.30 -28.67
C VAL A 313 1.49 -8.72 -28.70
N GLU A 314 2.60 -8.97 -28.02
CA GLU A 314 3.14 -10.32 -27.83
C GLU A 314 2.16 -11.21 -27.06
N ALA A 315 1.64 -10.72 -25.92
CA ALA A 315 0.63 -11.43 -25.13
C ALA A 315 -0.67 -11.68 -25.91
N ALA A 316 -1.07 -10.74 -26.78
CA ALA A 316 -2.24 -10.90 -27.65
C ALA A 316 -1.98 -11.79 -28.88
N GLY A 317 -0.73 -12.19 -29.16
CA GLY A 317 -0.35 -12.92 -30.37
C GLY A 317 -0.51 -12.09 -31.66
N LEU A 318 -0.26 -10.77 -31.59
CA LEU A 318 -0.47 -9.80 -32.66
C LEU A 318 0.83 -9.08 -33.05
N ALA A 319 0.86 -8.51 -34.24
CA ALA A 319 1.95 -7.65 -34.67
C ALA A 319 1.82 -6.25 -34.05
N ARG A 320 2.95 -5.57 -33.78
CA ARG A 320 2.97 -4.20 -33.24
C ARG A 320 2.11 -3.21 -34.05
N GLY A 321 2.12 -3.30 -35.37
CA GLY A 321 1.29 -2.45 -36.24
C GLY A 321 -0.21 -2.63 -36.04
N THR A 322 -0.66 -3.79 -35.55
CA THR A 322 -2.07 -4.04 -35.24
C THR A 322 -2.55 -3.22 -34.05
N PHE A 323 -1.69 -2.96 -33.05
CA PHE A 323 -2.03 -2.08 -31.92
C PHE A 323 -2.39 -0.68 -32.41
N TYR A 324 -1.49 -0.06 -33.19
CA TYR A 324 -1.64 1.31 -33.67
C TYR A 324 -2.79 1.51 -34.66
N LYS A 325 -3.39 0.42 -35.15
CA LYS A 325 -4.62 0.48 -35.92
C LYS A 325 -5.83 0.83 -35.04
N TYR A 326 -5.84 0.42 -33.78
CA TYR A 326 -6.99 0.54 -32.88
C TYR A 326 -6.75 1.44 -31.68
N PHE A 327 -5.50 1.59 -31.24
CA PHE A 327 -5.11 2.41 -30.10
C PHE A 327 -3.98 3.36 -30.48
N LYS A 328 -4.08 4.62 -30.09
CA LYS A 328 -3.07 5.63 -30.42
C LYS A 328 -1.78 5.40 -29.62
N GLU A 329 -1.93 5.01 -28.37
CA GLU A 329 -0.83 4.84 -27.41
C GLU A 329 -1.24 3.92 -26.24
N LYS A 330 -0.30 3.57 -25.37
CA LYS A 330 -0.56 2.70 -24.20
C LYS A 330 -1.62 3.29 -23.26
N GLN A 331 -1.65 4.62 -23.13
CA GLN A 331 -2.63 5.31 -22.31
C GLN A 331 -4.06 5.18 -22.85
N ASP A 332 -4.21 5.24 -24.17
CA ASP A 332 -5.48 5.01 -24.86
C ASP A 332 -6.06 3.63 -24.54
N LEU A 333 -5.18 2.62 -24.47
CA LEU A 333 -5.54 1.27 -24.04
C LEU A 333 -5.89 1.23 -22.54
N LEU A 334 -5.15 1.93 -21.66
CA LEU A 334 -5.47 1.98 -20.23
C LEU A 334 -6.88 2.53 -19.98
N VAL A 335 -7.31 3.56 -20.73
CA VAL A 335 -8.68 4.09 -20.63
C VAL A 335 -9.70 3.03 -21.07
N ALA A 336 -9.45 2.32 -22.17
CA ALA A 336 -10.35 1.25 -22.63
C ALA A 336 -10.45 0.10 -21.62
N VAL A 337 -9.33 -0.35 -21.05
CA VAL A 337 -9.30 -1.34 -19.96
C VAL A 337 -10.06 -0.83 -18.73
N SER A 338 -9.89 0.45 -18.40
CA SER A 338 -10.58 1.08 -17.27
C SER A 338 -12.10 1.09 -17.45
N ILE A 339 -12.59 1.41 -18.65
CA ILE A 339 -14.02 1.38 -18.98
C ILE A 339 -14.57 -0.05 -18.90
N GLU A 340 -13.80 -1.05 -19.36
CA GLU A 340 -14.22 -2.45 -19.25
C GLU A 340 -14.29 -2.92 -17.80
N ALA A 341 -13.32 -2.53 -16.97
CA ALA A 341 -13.36 -2.81 -15.53
C ALA A 341 -14.63 -2.25 -14.88
N VAL A 342 -15.07 -1.06 -15.27
CA VAL A 342 -16.28 -0.45 -14.73
C VAL A 342 -17.52 -1.25 -15.11
N ARG A 343 -17.65 -1.63 -16.38
CA ARG A 343 -18.78 -2.45 -16.85
C ARG A 343 -18.85 -3.79 -16.12
N GLU A 344 -17.72 -4.45 -15.90
CA GLU A 344 -17.67 -5.67 -15.11
C GLU A 344 -18.01 -5.41 -13.62
N SER A 345 -17.61 -4.26 -13.07
CA SER A 345 -17.93 -3.89 -11.69
C SER A 345 -19.43 -3.70 -11.44
N GLU A 346 -20.21 -3.31 -12.45
CA GLU A 346 -21.67 -3.20 -12.33
C GLU A 346 -22.31 -4.54 -11.95
N GLN A 347 -21.77 -5.66 -12.47
CA GLN A 347 -22.24 -7.00 -12.13
C GLN A 347 -21.89 -7.37 -10.68
N ILE A 348 -20.72 -6.97 -10.20
CA ILE A 348 -20.29 -7.17 -8.81
C ILE A 348 -21.19 -6.40 -7.85
N VAL A 349 -21.52 -5.15 -8.20
CA VAL A 349 -22.45 -4.31 -7.45
C VAL A 349 -23.84 -4.93 -7.39
N GLU A 350 -24.36 -5.41 -8.53
CA GLU A 350 -25.68 -6.02 -8.56
C GLU A 350 -25.73 -7.31 -7.75
N GLN A 351 -24.69 -8.15 -7.81
CA GLN A 351 -24.58 -9.33 -6.96
C GLN A 351 -24.60 -8.99 -5.46
N LEU A 352 -23.91 -7.93 -5.03
CA LEU A 352 -23.92 -7.50 -3.63
C LEU A 352 -25.33 -7.18 -3.14
N ARG A 353 -26.15 -6.54 -3.99
CA ARG A 353 -27.56 -6.21 -3.67
C ARG A 353 -28.43 -7.46 -3.49
N THR A 354 -28.07 -8.58 -4.12
CA THR A 354 -28.81 -9.85 -3.99
C THR A 354 -28.46 -10.65 -2.75
N VAL A 355 -27.38 -10.29 -2.03
CA VAL A 355 -27.01 -10.96 -0.79
C VAL A 355 -28.08 -10.63 0.26
N ASP A 356 -28.97 -11.60 0.51
CA ASP A 356 -29.87 -11.55 1.65
C ASP A 356 -29.01 -11.49 2.91
N THR A 357 -29.39 -10.63 3.83
CA THR A 357 -28.64 -10.31 5.06
C THR A 357 -29.46 -10.48 6.31
N VAL A 358 -30.78 -10.65 6.18
CA VAL A 358 -31.65 -11.03 7.29
C VAL A 358 -31.38 -12.49 7.63
N ASP A 359 -31.36 -13.34 6.59
CA ASP A 359 -30.97 -14.75 6.69
C ASP A 359 -29.58 -15.01 6.10
N LEU A 360 -28.65 -14.03 6.17
CA LEU A 360 -27.33 -13.99 5.50
C LEU A 360 -27.01 -15.24 4.68
N ASP A 361 -27.28 -15.19 3.38
CA ASP A 361 -26.94 -16.30 2.49
C ASP A 361 -25.41 -16.37 2.39
N ALA A 362 -24.84 -17.27 3.20
CA ALA A 362 -23.41 -17.42 3.35
C ALA A 362 -22.73 -17.89 2.05
N GLU A 363 -23.48 -18.56 1.15
CA GLU A 363 -22.97 -18.93 -0.16
C GLU A 363 -23.07 -17.76 -1.14
N ALA A 364 -24.14 -16.97 -1.12
CA ALA A 364 -24.23 -15.75 -1.92
C ALA A 364 -23.12 -14.75 -1.55
N LEU A 365 -22.84 -14.57 -0.25
CA LEU A 365 -21.73 -13.72 0.21
C LEU A 365 -20.39 -14.26 -0.31
N ARG A 366 -20.11 -15.57 -0.18
CA ARG A 366 -18.87 -16.17 -0.71
C ARG A 366 -18.77 -16.06 -2.23
N ALA A 367 -19.88 -16.21 -2.95
CA ALA A 367 -19.92 -16.03 -4.39
C ALA A 367 -19.58 -14.59 -4.79
N TRP A 368 -20.16 -13.60 -4.11
CA TRP A 368 -19.83 -12.20 -4.31
C TRP A 368 -18.37 -11.87 -3.98
N ILE A 369 -17.84 -12.40 -2.87
CA ILE A 369 -16.42 -12.22 -2.49
C ILE A 369 -15.51 -12.81 -3.58
N ARG A 370 -15.77 -14.04 -4.04
CA ARG A 370 -14.99 -14.67 -5.13
C ARG A 370 -14.99 -13.82 -6.40
N ALA A 371 -16.18 -13.35 -6.80
CA ALA A 371 -16.32 -12.51 -7.98
C ALA A 371 -15.55 -11.18 -7.81
N THR A 372 -15.64 -10.56 -6.63
CA THR A 372 -14.95 -9.30 -6.31
C THR A 372 -13.43 -9.46 -6.28
N VAL A 373 -12.91 -10.51 -5.63
CA VAL A 373 -11.46 -10.77 -5.56
C VAL A 373 -10.89 -11.06 -6.94
N SER A 374 -11.59 -11.85 -7.76
CA SER A 374 -11.19 -12.13 -9.15
C SER A 374 -11.19 -10.86 -10.01
N PHE A 375 -12.22 -10.02 -9.87
CA PHE A 375 -12.32 -8.73 -10.53
C PHE A 375 -11.15 -7.81 -10.17
N ILE A 376 -10.85 -7.67 -8.88
CA ILE A 376 -9.76 -6.82 -8.39
C ILE A 376 -8.41 -7.33 -8.87
N ASP A 377 -8.16 -8.65 -8.82
CA ASP A 377 -6.91 -9.23 -9.32
C ASP A 377 -6.71 -8.91 -10.80
N LYS A 378 -7.72 -9.21 -11.64
CA LYS A 378 -7.71 -8.99 -13.09
C LYS A 378 -7.41 -7.53 -13.45
N TYR A 379 -7.98 -6.58 -12.73
CA TYR A 379 -7.85 -5.14 -13.04
C TYR A 379 -6.92 -4.38 -12.12
N SER A 380 -6.17 -5.05 -11.24
CA SER A 380 -5.27 -4.45 -10.24
C SER A 380 -4.29 -3.45 -10.84
N GLY A 381 -3.75 -3.70 -12.03
CA GLY A 381 -2.87 -2.77 -12.74
C GLY A 381 -3.52 -1.44 -13.09
N SER A 382 -4.81 -1.44 -13.48
CA SER A 382 -5.59 -0.24 -13.78
C SER A 382 -6.09 0.44 -12.51
N ILE A 383 -6.56 -0.35 -11.54
CA ILE A 383 -7.03 0.14 -10.23
C ILE A 383 -5.88 0.82 -9.48
N ASN A 384 -4.68 0.24 -9.47
CA ASN A 384 -3.50 0.86 -8.85
C ASN A 384 -3.06 2.12 -9.59
N ALA A 385 -3.20 2.18 -10.92
CA ALA A 385 -2.96 3.41 -11.67
C ALA A 385 -3.92 4.55 -11.25
N TRP A 386 -5.17 4.24 -10.88
CA TRP A 386 -6.11 5.22 -10.31
C TRP A 386 -5.74 5.64 -8.89
N ILE A 387 -5.39 4.66 -8.03
CA ILE A 387 -5.17 4.88 -6.60
C ILE A 387 -3.83 5.56 -6.32
N GLU A 388 -2.77 5.21 -7.02
CA GLU A 388 -1.43 5.71 -6.66
C GLU A 388 -1.12 7.09 -7.27
N ARG A 389 -2.07 7.71 -8.01
CA ARG A 389 -1.86 8.94 -8.80
C ARG A 389 -0.59 8.87 -9.64
N THR A 390 -0.21 7.66 -10.03
CA THR A 390 1.03 7.47 -10.76
C THR A 390 0.87 8.00 -12.17
N ALA A 391 -0.35 8.01 -12.72
CA ALA A 391 -0.67 8.64 -14.00
C ALA A 391 -0.63 10.17 -13.89
N ASP A 392 0.29 10.80 -14.63
CA ASP A 392 0.30 12.26 -14.88
C ASP A 392 -0.94 12.73 -15.66
N ASP A 393 -1.88 11.82 -15.97
CA ASP A 393 -3.07 12.07 -16.76
C ASP A 393 -4.32 12.28 -15.90
N ASP A 394 -4.95 13.42 -16.12
CA ASP A 394 -6.15 13.89 -15.41
C ASP A 394 -7.41 13.05 -15.74
N LEU A 395 -7.52 12.48 -16.94
CA LEU A 395 -8.67 11.65 -17.32
C LEU A 395 -8.68 10.33 -16.53
N VAL A 396 -7.55 9.62 -16.47
CA VAL A 396 -7.45 8.35 -15.73
C VAL A 396 -7.73 8.56 -14.25
N THR A 397 -7.20 9.64 -13.67
CA THR A 397 -7.42 9.99 -12.27
C THR A 397 -8.90 10.31 -11.99
N ARG A 398 -9.55 11.13 -12.85
CA ARG A 398 -10.96 11.48 -12.71
C ARG A 398 -11.90 10.29 -12.91
N LEU A 399 -11.59 9.41 -13.87
CA LEU A 399 -12.34 8.17 -14.07
C LEU A 399 -12.27 7.31 -12.81
N GLY A 400 -11.06 7.04 -12.30
CA GLY A 400 -10.89 6.29 -11.07
C GLY A 400 -11.66 6.86 -9.89
N ALA A 401 -11.63 8.19 -9.69
CA ALA A 401 -12.38 8.85 -8.63
C ALA A 401 -13.90 8.70 -8.78
N HIS A 402 -14.43 8.87 -10.00
CA HIS A 402 -15.85 8.68 -10.28
C HIS A 402 -16.30 7.24 -9.97
N TRP A 403 -15.57 6.25 -10.48
CA TRP A 403 -15.94 4.85 -10.30
C TRP A 403 -15.76 4.34 -8.89
N LEU A 404 -14.76 4.85 -8.18
CA LEU A 404 -14.59 4.59 -6.74
C LEU A 404 -15.81 5.07 -5.95
N ALA A 405 -16.29 6.29 -6.22
CA ALA A 405 -17.48 6.84 -5.58
C ALA A 405 -18.72 5.98 -5.88
N VAL A 406 -18.91 5.55 -7.13
CA VAL A 406 -20.04 4.69 -7.52
C VAL A 406 -20.00 3.34 -6.79
N PHE A 407 -18.82 2.72 -6.68
CA PHE A 407 -18.65 1.45 -5.98
C PHE A 407 -18.93 1.58 -4.47
N ASP A 408 -18.40 2.63 -3.82
CA ASP A 408 -18.63 2.86 -2.39
C ASP A 408 -20.09 3.23 -2.10
N ILE A 409 -20.77 3.97 -3.00
CA ILE A 409 -22.23 4.23 -2.90
C ILE A 409 -23.03 2.94 -2.94
N ALA A 410 -22.70 2.02 -3.83
CA ALA A 410 -23.38 0.74 -3.90
C ALA A 410 -23.26 -0.05 -2.59
N ILE A 411 -22.09 -0.04 -1.95
CA ILE A 411 -21.91 -0.64 -0.62
C ILE A 411 -22.75 0.10 0.42
N VAL A 412 -22.71 1.45 0.43
CA VAL A 412 -23.52 2.29 1.33
C VAL A 412 -25.01 1.95 1.21
N ASP A 413 -25.57 1.94 0.00
CA ASP A 413 -26.97 1.61 -0.26
C ASP A 413 -27.32 0.24 0.31
N THR A 414 -26.40 -0.72 0.15
CA THR A 414 -26.54 -2.07 0.65
C THR A 414 -26.51 -2.11 2.19
N LEU A 415 -25.69 -1.29 2.85
CA LEU A 415 -25.64 -1.21 4.31
C LEU A 415 -26.83 -0.43 4.92
N VAL A 416 -27.23 0.69 4.31
CA VAL A 416 -28.30 1.58 4.80
C VAL A 416 -29.69 0.99 4.59
N ALA A 417 -29.90 0.16 3.56
CA ALA A 417 -31.17 -0.53 3.35
C ALA A 417 -31.53 -1.54 4.46
N ARG A 418 -30.70 -1.69 5.50
CA ARG A 418 -30.78 -2.74 6.52
C ARG A 418 -30.95 -2.13 7.91
N ASP A 419 -31.75 -2.80 8.75
CA ASP A 419 -31.88 -2.47 10.18
C ASP A 419 -30.67 -3.04 10.93
N LEU A 420 -29.57 -2.29 10.91
CA LEU A 420 -28.32 -2.73 11.53
C LEU A 420 -28.42 -2.64 13.06
N LYS A 421 -28.08 -3.73 13.74
CA LYS A 421 -28.02 -3.79 15.21
C LYS A 421 -27.06 -2.77 15.81
N TYR A 422 -25.96 -2.49 15.11
CA TYR A 422 -24.89 -1.64 15.59
C TYR A 422 -24.79 -0.35 14.78
N PRO A 423 -24.31 0.72 15.42
CA PRO A 423 -24.23 2.01 14.78
C PRO A 423 -22.94 2.16 13.98
N ILE A 424 -23.00 1.76 12.71
CA ILE A 424 -21.86 1.92 11.80
C ILE A 424 -22.08 3.16 10.93
N ASP A 425 -21.02 3.96 10.72
CA ASP A 425 -21.03 4.99 9.69
C ASP A 425 -21.00 4.27 8.32
N PRO A 426 -22.01 4.45 7.46
CA PRO A 426 -22.10 3.67 6.23
C PRO A 426 -21.00 4.02 5.22
N VAL A 427 -20.52 5.27 5.19
CA VAL A 427 -19.46 5.72 4.29
C VAL A 427 -18.12 5.13 4.73
N ILE A 428 -17.77 5.24 6.01
CA ILE A 428 -16.55 4.65 6.55
C ILE A 428 -16.60 3.13 6.44
N SER A 429 -17.77 2.52 6.66
CA SER A 429 -17.97 1.09 6.47
C SER A 429 -17.72 0.67 5.02
N ALA A 430 -18.21 1.42 4.03
CA ALA A 430 -17.90 1.14 2.62
C ALA A 430 -16.39 1.21 2.34
N VAL A 431 -15.70 2.22 2.86
CA VAL A 431 -14.25 2.36 2.74
C VAL A 431 -13.51 1.17 3.36
N VAL A 432 -13.91 0.72 4.56
CA VAL A 432 -13.32 -0.44 5.23
C VAL A 432 -13.63 -1.74 4.48
N LEU A 433 -14.85 -1.93 4.00
CA LEU A 433 -15.23 -3.12 3.22
C LEU A 433 -14.44 -3.21 1.92
N ARG A 434 -14.34 -2.10 1.18
CA ARG A 434 -13.51 -2.00 -0.03
C ARG A 434 -12.05 -2.32 0.29
N CYS A 435 -11.54 -1.84 1.42
CA CYS A 435 -10.19 -2.19 1.87
C CYS A 435 -10.03 -3.70 2.09
N LEU A 436 -10.96 -4.34 2.80
CA LEU A 436 -10.90 -5.77 3.07
C LEU A 436 -10.84 -6.57 1.76
N VAL A 437 -11.78 -6.35 0.85
CA VAL A 437 -11.84 -7.13 -0.41
C VAL A 437 -10.68 -6.84 -1.36
N SER A 438 -10.05 -5.66 -1.27
CA SER A 438 -8.92 -5.30 -2.14
C SER A 438 -7.55 -5.68 -1.59
N ARG A 439 -7.32 -5.63 -0.28
CA ARG A 439 -5.98 -5.79 0.31
C ARG A 439 -5.78 -7.10 1.08
N LEU A 440 -6.83 -7.67 1.65
CA LEU A 440 -6.72 -8.93 2.41
C LEU A 440 -6.21 -10.08 1.54
N PRO A 441 -6.68 -10.31 0.29
CA PRO A 441 -6.18 -11.41 -0.53
C PRO A 441 -4.67 -11.38 -0.74
N GLU A 442 -4.09 -10.20 -0.99
CA GLU A 442 -2.64 -10.04 -1.14
C GLU A 442 -1.93 -10.31 0.19
N THR A 443 -2.40 -9.68 1.28
CA THR A 443 -1.82 -9.84 2.63
C THR A 443 -1.82 -11.30 3.06
N ALA A 444 -2.89 -12.04 2.79
CA ALA A 444 -3.03 -13.44 3.15
C ALA A 444 -2.13 -14.39 2.34
N ARG A 445 -1.79 -14.04 1.09
CA ARG A 445 -0.80 -14.77 0.28
C ARG A 445 0.64 -14.47 0.70
N GLU A 446 0.86 -13.36 1.40
CA GLU A 446 2.16 -12.96 1.95
C GLU A 446 2.42 -13.55 3.35
N LEU A 447 1.42 -14.16 4.00
CA LEU A 447 1.60 -14.86 5.27
C LEU A 447 2.52 -16.09 5.12
N ASP A 448 3.10 -16.53 6.25
CA ASP A 448 3.97 -17.72 6.31
C ASP A 448 3.47 -18.73 7.37
N PRO A 449 2.74 -19.79 7.01
CA PRO A 449 2.45 -20.21 5.64
C PRO A 449 1.38 -19.33 4.97
N PRO A 450 1.40 -19.23 3.63
CA PRO A 450 0.40 -18.47 2.89
C PRO A 450 -0.95 -19.19 2.89
N LEU A 451 -2.04 -18.43 2.93
CA LEU A 451 -3.39 -19.00 2.85
C LEU A 451 -3.74 -19.37 1.40
N SER A 452 -4.45 -20.48 1.25
CA SER A 452 -5.08 -20.89 -0.01
C SER A 452 -6.22 -19.95 -0.40
N GLU A 453 -6.64 -19.98 -1.66
CA GLU A 453 -7.76 -19.16 -2.14
C GLU A 453 -9.05 -19.42 -1.34
N SER A 454 -9.36 -20.68 -1.02
CA SER A 454 -10.53 -21.01 -0.18
C SER A 454 -10.43 -20.41 1.22
N GLU A 455 -9.26 -20.49 1.86
CA GLU A 455 -9.04 -19.93 3.20
C GLU A 455 -9.16 -18.40 3.19
N ILE A 456 -8.71 -17.74 2.11
CA ILE A 456 -8.87 -16.29 1.93
C ILE A 456 -10.35 -15.90 1.83
N ILE A 457 -11.13 -16.64 1.03
CA ILE A 457 -12.56 -16.39 0.86
C ILE A 457 -13.31 -16.62 2.17
N ASP A 458 -12.99 -17.67 2.91
CA ASP A 458 -13.60 -17.93 4.22
C ASP A 458 -13.23 -16.87 5.26
N LEU A 459 -11.97 -16.42 5.28
CA LEU A 459 -11.52 -15.34 6.15
C LEU A 459 -12.21 -14.01 5.82
N LEU A 460 -12.38 -13.69 4.53
CA LEU A 460 -13.15 -12.52 4.09
C LEU A 460 -14.62 -12.64 4.49
N ALA A 461 -15.24 -13.80 4.28
CA ALA A 461 -16.63 -14.02 4.64
C ALA A 461 -16.84 -13.83 6.15
N GLU A 462 -15.98 -14.45 6.98
CA GLU A 462 -16.02 -14.34 8.44
C GLU A 462 -15.84 -12.90 8.92
N THR A 463 -14.85 -12.18 8.40
CA THR A 463 -14.58 -10.79 8.80
C THR A 463 -15.68 -9.83 8.37
N ILE A 464 -16.23 -10.02 7.16
CA ILE A 464 -17.33 -9.21 6.64
C ILE A 464 -18.61 -9.49 7.41
N GLU A 465 -18.92 -10.76 7.66
CA GLU A 465 -20.08 -11.16 8.46
C GLU A 465 -20.01 -10.53 9.85
N ARG A 466 -18.89 -10.64 10.55
CA ARG A 466 -18.75 -10.08 11.91
C ARG A 466 -18.82 -8.56 11.96
N GLY A 467 -18.06 -7.90 11.07
CA GLY A 467 -17.88 -6.44 11.10
C GLY A 467 -19.09 -5.65 10.59
N PHE A 468 -19.87 -6.22 9.67
CA PHE A 468 -20.92 -5.49 8.95
C PHE A 468 -22.33 -6.07 9.12
N PHE A 469 -22.48 -7.39 9.31
CA PHE A 469 -23.79 -8.05 9.34
C PHE A 469 -24.16 -8.63 10.73
N ASN A 470 -23.17 -9.02 11.52
CA ASN A 470 -23.27 -9.57 12.88
C ASN A 470 -24.36 -10.65 13.06
N LYS A 471 -24.34 -11.70 12.23
CA LYS A 471 -25.39 -12.75 12.20
C LYS A 471 -25.43 -13.65 13.45
N THR A 472 -24.33 -13.78 14.20
CA THR A 472 -24.08 -15.03 14.95
C THR A 472 -23.98 -14.84 16.47
N PHE A 473 -25.02 -14.31 17.11
CA PHE A 473 -25.23 -14.47 18.56
C PHE A 473 -26.68 -14.74 18.99
N LEU A 474 -27.58 -15.03 18.05
CA LEU A 474 -29.01 -15.25 18.33
C LEU A 474 -29.39 -16.70 18.69
N LEU A 475 -28.47 -17.68 18.59
CA LEU A 475 -28.83 -19.10 18.75
C LEU A 475 -28.18 -19.81 19.95
N ALA A 476 -27.38 -19.12 20.77
CA ALA A 476 -26.67 -19.74 21.90
C ALA A 476 -27.26 -19.42 23.30
N SER A 477 -28.25 -18.54 23.40
CA SER A 477 -28.77 -18.06 24.71
C SER A 477 -30.14 -18.60 25.12
N ASP A 478 -30.85 -19.36 24.28
CA ASP A 478 -32.22 -19.79 24.58
C ASP A 478 -32.38 -21.27 25.00
N ASP A 479 -31.29 -22.04 25.14
CA ASP A 479 -31.39 -23.49 25.47
C ASP A 479 -31.01 -23.84 26.93
N HIS A 480 -30.96 -22.85 27.82
CA HIS A 480 -30.79 -23.08 29.27
C HIS A 480 -31.86 -22.36 30.09
N THR A 481 -33.11 -22.80 29.97
CA THR A 481 -34.05 -22.77 31.10
C THR A 481 -35.01 -23.95 30.99
N GLN A 482 -34.68 -25.04 31.71
CA GLN A 482 -35.67 -25.98 32.23
C GLN A 482 -36.22 -25.46 33.54
#